data_AF-A0A060CD38-F1
#
_entry.id   AF-A0A060CD38-F1
#
_cell.length_a   1.000
_cell.length_b   1.000
_cell.length_c   1.000
_cell.angle_alpha   90.00
_cell.angle_beta   90.00
_cell.angle_gamma   90.00
#
_symmetry.space_group_name_H-M   'P 1'
#
loop_
_entity.id
_entity.type
_entity.pdbx_description
1 polymer ?
#
loop_
_entity_poly.entity_id
_entity_poly.type
_entity_poly.pdbx_seq_one_letter_code
_entity_poly.pdbx_strand_id
1 'polypeptide(L)'
;MHHAMLAHGKAVREFRAAGSPGEIGLVVDVWKRYPATDSAEDRNLAQQEEDDSFRFFFDEVFDKGPRASTLERYAAQGTPLDIRDGDAQIVGAPMDFLGLNVY
;
A
#
# COMPACT_ATOMS: atom_id res chain seq x y z
N MET A 1 8.54 -0.50 2.18
CA MET A 1 7.06 -0.65 2.21
C MET A 1 6.64 -1.98 1.59
N HIS A 2 7.04 -2.28 0.35
CA HIS A 2 6.71 -3.55 -0.33
C HIS A 2 6.96 -4.83 0.52
N HIS A 3 8.13 -4.97 1.15
CA HIS A 3 8.40 -6.14 2.02
C HIS A 3 7.42 -6.29 3.21
N ALA A 4 6.90 -5.19 3.75
CA ALA A 4 5.88 -5.24 4.80
C ALA A 4 4.54 -5.77 4.24
N MET A 5 4.21 -5.38 3.01
CA MET A 5 3.04 -5.91 2.30
C MET A 5 3.19 -7.39 1.96
N LEU A 6 4.39 -7.83 1.58
CA LEU A 6 4.68 -9.26 1.41
C LEU A 6 4.53 -10.04 2.71
N ALA A 7 5.02 -9.48 3.83
CA ALA A 7 4.86 -10.10 5.14
C ALA A 7 3.37 -10.19 5.54
N HIS A 8 2.59 -9.13 5.30
CA HIS A 8 1.14 -9.11 5.50
C HIS A 8 0.44 -10.23 4.70
N GLY A 9 0.67 -10.28 3.38
CA GLY A 9 0.06 -11.28 2.51
C GLY A 9 0.41 -12.73 2.90
N LYS A 10 1.67 -12.98 3.29
CA LYS A 10 2.10 -14.29 3.82
C LYS A 10 1.39 -14.61 5.14
N ALA A 11 1.31 -13.66 6.07
CA ALA A 11 0.63 -13.87 7.34
C ALA A 11 -0.86 -14.17 7.16
N VAL A 12 -1.55 -13.47 6.24
CA VAL A 12 -2.96 -13.75 5.90
C VAL A 12 -3.12 -15.19 5.40
N ARG A 13 -2.26 -15.63 4.49
CA ARG A 13 -2.30 -17.01 3.96
C ARG A 13 -2.08 -18.06 5.04
N GLU A 14 -1.09 -17.85 5.92
CA GLU A 14 -0.81 -18.78 7.03
C GLU A 14 -1.95 -18.82 8.05
N PHE A 15 -2.53 -17.67 8.40
CA PHE A 15 -3.69 -17.60 9.29
C PHE A 15 -4.86 -18.44 8.77
N ARG A 16 -5.13 -18.36 7.46
CA ARG A 16 -6.16 -19.17 6.80
C ARG A 16 -5.79 -20.65 6.75
N ALA A 17 -4.55 -20.98 6.39
CA ALA A 17 -4.08 -22.35 6.30
C ALA A 17 -4.13 -23.08 7.66
N ALA A 18 -3.90 -22.35 8.76
CA ALA A 18 -3.99 -22.87 10.11
C ALA A 18 -5.44 -23.18 10.56
N GLY A 19 -6.46 -22.74 9.82
CA GLY A 19 -7.86 -22.91 10.22
C GLY A 19 -8.21 -22.20 11.53
N SER A 20 -7.48 -21.12 11.86
CA SER A 20 -7.69 -20.38 13.10
C SER A 20 -9.08 -19.74 13.11
N PRO A 21 -9.85 -19.84 14.21
CA PRO A 21 -11.09 -19.08 14.34
C PRO A 21 -10.77 -17.59 14.47
N GLY A 22 -11.44 -16.74 13.70
CA GLY A 22 -11.30 -15.29 13.79
C GLY A 22 -11.21 -14.59 12.44
N GLU A 23 -11.07 -13.26 12.50
CA GLU A 23 -10.94 -12.40 11.33
C GLU A 23 -9.52 -11.82 11.24
N ILE A 24 -9.02 -11.64 10.02
CA ILE A 24 -7.71 -11.03 9.75
C ILE A 24 -7.84 -9.98 8.65
N GLY A 25 -7.13 -8.87 8.83
CA GLY A 25 -7.22 -7.70 7.97
C GLY A 25 -5.98 -6.82 8.00
N LEU A 26 -6.05 -5.73 7.26
CA LEU A 26 -5.03 -4.67 7.24
C LEU A 26 -5.60 -3.43 7.93
N VAL A 27 -4.78 -2.73 8.73
CA VAL A 27 -5.13 -1.42 9.29
C VAL A 27 -4.13 -0.39 8.77
N VAL A 28 -4.62 0.70 8.18
CA VAL A 28 -3.78 1.76 7.59
C VAL A 28 -4.16 3.11 8.19
N ASP A 29 -3.14 3.89 8.55
CA ASP A 29 -3.32 5.29 8.93
C ASP A 29 -3.58 6.13 7.68
N VAL A 30 -4.73 6.77 7.59
CA VAL A 30 -5.13 7.57 6.43
C VAL A 30 -5.07 9.05 6.76
N TRP A 31 -4.03 9.69 6.26
CA TRP A 31 -3.81 11.14 6.36
C TRP A 31 -4.07 11.80 5.01
N LYS A 32 -5.33 12.19 4.76
CA LYS A 32 -5.70 12.90 3.53
C LYS A 32 -4.93 14.22 3.44
N ARG A 33 -4.27 14.45 2.30
CA ARG A 33 -3.54 15.68 2.03
C ARG A 33 -4.40 16.63 1.21
N TYR A 34 -4.38 17.88 1.60
CA TYR A 34 -5.02 18.97 0.88
C TYR A 34 -3.93 19.93 0.39
N PRO A 35 -4.00 20.38 -0.87
CA PRO A 35 -3.04 21.35 -1.38
C PRO A 35 -3.19 22.68 -0.62
N ALA A 36 -2.08 23.39 -0.41
CA ALA A 36 -2.10 24.67 0.28
C ALA A 36 -2.76 25.78 -0.58
N THR A 37 -2.62 25.70 -1.90
CA THR A 37 -3.26 26.59 -2.87
C THR A 37 -3.83 25.81 -4.06
N ASP A 38 -4.50 26.51 -4.97
CA ASP A 38 -4.99 25.94 -6.23
C ASP A 38 -3.91 25.77 -7.31
N SER A 39 -2.64 26.05 -6.99
CA SER A 39 -1.55 25.85 -7.93
C SER A 39 -1.40 24.39 -8.34
N ALA A 40 -0.93 24.15 -9.56
CA ALA A 40 -0.64 22.80 -10.02
C ALA A 40 0.47 22.13 -9.18
N GLU A 41 1.42 22.94 -8.67
CA GLU A 41 2.52 22.48 -7.82
C GLU A 41 2.01 21.89 -6.50
N ASP A 42 1.18 22.63 -5.75
CA ASP A 42 0.65 22.16 -4.47
C ASP A 42 -0.25 20.93 -4.64
N ARG A 43 -1.03 20.88 -5.73
CA ARG A 43 -1.88 19.72 -6.04
C ARG A 43 -1.04 18.47 -6.33
N ASN A 44 0.04 18.62 -7.10
CA ASN A 44 0.94 17.52 -7.39
C ASN A 44 1.68 17.04 -6.14
N LEU A 45 2.13 17.97 -5.28
CA LEU A 45 2.79 17.62 -4.03
C LEU A 45 1.83 16.89 -3.07
N ALA A 46 0.61 17.40 -2.90
CA ALA A 46 -0.39 16.73 -2.08
C ALA A 46 -0.70 15.31 -2.58
N GLN A 47 -0.86 15.15 -3.90
CA GLN A 47 -1.10 13.84 -4.53
C GLN A 47 0.10 12.90 -4.33
N GLN A 48 1.32 13.38 -4.53
CA GLN A 48 2.54 12.60 -4.33
C GLN A 48 2.67 12.11 -2.88
N GLU A 49 2.42 12.98 -1.91
CA GLU A 49 2.45 12.63 -0.48
C GLU A 49 1.42 11.55 -0.13
N GLU A 50 0.26 11.53 -0.78
CA GLU A 50 -0.72 10.44 -0.61
C GLU A 50 -0.26 9.14 -1.27
N ASP A 51 0.35 9.22 -2.46
CA ASP A 51 0.92 8.08 -3.19
C ASP A 51 2.09 7.42 -2.45
N ASP A 52 2.91 8.22 -1.76
CA ASP A 52 4.03 7.77 -0.93
C ASP A 52 3.62 7.33 0.50
N SER A 53 2.34 7.47 0.85
CA SER A 53 1.82 7.10 2.16
C SER A 53 0.72 6.04 2.07
N PHE A 54 -0.52 6.37 2.44
CA PHE A 54 -1.60 5.38 2.59
C PHE A 54 -2.00 4.73 1.26
N ARG A 55 -1.90 5.45 0.13
CA ARG A 55 -2.28 4.88 -1.17
C ARG A 55 -1.31 3.80 -1.62
N PHE A 56 -0.04 3.88 -1.24
CA PHE A 56 0.92 2.80 -1.53
C PHE A 56 0.38 1.43 -1.06
N PHE A 57 -0.10 1.37 0.18
CA PHE A 57 -0.63 0.14 0.78
C PHE A 57 -1.91 -0.33 0.08
N PHE A 58 -2.79 0.60 -0.29
CA PHE A 58 -4.03 0.27 -0.99
C PHE A 58 -3.76 -0.22 -2.42
N ASP A 59 -2.87 0.44 -3.15
CA ASP A 59 -2.52 0.05 -4.52
C ASP A 59 -1.87 -1.35 -4.53
N GLU A 60 -1.01 -1.65 -3.54
CA GLU A 60 -0.40 -2.96 -3.33
C GLU A 60 -1.44 -4.08 -3.10
N VAL A 61 -2.46 -3.83 -2.27
CA VAL A 61 -3.50 -4.82 -1.94
C VAL A 61 -4.55 -4.95 -3.05
N PHE A 62 -5.03 -3.83 -3.58
CA PHE A 62 -6.23 -3.78 -4.42
C PHE A 62 -5.94 -3.62 -5.91
N ASP A 63 -4.81 -3.01 -6.28
CA ASP A 63 -4.47 -2.66 -7.67
C ASP A 63 -3.23 -3.41 -8.22
N LYS A 64 -2.79 -4.46 -7.52
CA LYS A 64 -1.64 -5.32 -7.90
C LYS A 64 -0.30 -4.59 -7.94
N GLY A 65 -0.14 -3.56 -7.13
CA GLY A 65 1.15 -2.88 -6.92
C GLY A 65 1.06 -1.36 -7.00
N PRO A 66 2.13 -0.65 -6.61
CA PRO A 66 2.16 0.81 -6.62
C PRO A 66 2.04 1.39 -8.03
N ARG A 67 1.52 2.62 -8.13
CA ARG A 67 1.48 3.39 -9.40
C ARG A 67 2.87 3.48 -10.04
N ALA A 68 2.91 3.47 -11.38
CA ALA A 68 4.16 3.60 -12.14
C ALA A 68 4.96 4.87 -11.77
N SER A 69 4.27 6.00 -11.59
CA SER A 69 4.88 7.27 -11.15
C SER A 69 5.56 7.15 -9.78
N THR A 70 5.03 6.32 -8.89
CA THR A 70 5.65 6.01 -7.60
C THR A 70 6.90 5.17 -7.79
N LEU A 71 6.83 4.09 -8.58
CA LEU A 71 7.99 3.24 -8.88
C LEU A 71 9.14 4.03 -9.53
N GLU A 72 8.83 4.89 -10.51
CA GLU A 72 9.78 5.76 -11.19
C GLU A 72 10.47 6.73 -10.22
N ARG A 73 9.70 7.32 -9.29
CA ARG A 73 10.24 8.24 -8.28
C ARG A 73 11.18 7.54 -7.31
N TYR A 74 10.82 6.37 -6.78
CA TYR A 74 11.70 5.57 -5.92
C TYR A 74 12.99 5.17 -6.67
N ALA A 75 12.88 4.76 -7.94
CA ALA A 75 14.05 4.46 -8.75
C ALA A 75 14.95 5.70 -8.96
N ALA A 76 14.37 6.86 -9.25
CA ALA A 76 15.11 8.11 -9.42
C ALA A 76 15.80 8.59 -8.12
N GLN A 77 15.25 8.24 -6.95
CA GLN A 77 15.85 8.49 -5.64
C GLN A 77 16.96 7.47 -5.27
N GLY A 78 17.22 6.48 -6.12
CA GLY A 78 18.22 5.43 -5.87
C GLY A 78 17.72 4.33 -4.92
N THR A 79 16.41 4.26 -4.68
CA THR A 79 15.75 3.28 -3.80
C THR A 79 14.66 2.49 -4.54
N PRO A 80 14.96 1.88 -5.70
CA PRO A 80 13.96 1.12 -6.44
C PRO A 80 13.39 -0.01 -5.59
N LEU A 81 12.09 -0.27 -5.75
CA LEU A 81 11.42 -1.35 -5.04
C LEU A 81 11.74 -2.69 -5.72
N ASP A 82 12.15 -3.68 -4.93
CA ASP A 82 12.31 -5.07 -5.38
C ASP A 82 10.94 -5.76 -5.35
N ILE A 83 10.17 -5.61 -6.42
CA ILE A 83 8.88 -6.26 -6.64
C ILE A 83 9.09 -7.37 -7.67
N ARG A 84 8.77 -8.61 -7.29
CA ARG A 84 9.01 -9.80 -8.12
C ARG A 84 7.71 -10.41 -8.64
N ASP A 85 7.85 -11.25 -9.66
CA ASP A 85 6.74 -12.04 -10.18
C ASP A 85 6.14 -12.92 -9.07
N GLY A 86 4.82 -12.81 -8.87
CA GLY A 86 4.11 -13.53 -7.82
C GLY A 86 3.81 -12.70 -6.57
N ASP A 87 4.49 -11.57 -6.37
CA ASP A 87 4.35 -10.78 -5.15
C ASP A 87 2.96 -10.16 -5.03
N ALA A 88 2.42 -9.60 -6.12
CA ALA A 88 1.07 -9.03 -6.12
C ALA A 88 -0.01 -10.05 -5.69
N GLN A 89 0.14 -11.33 -6.06
CA GLN A 89 -0.77 -12.40 -5.64
C GLN A 89 -0.61 -12.73 -4.16
N ILE A 90 0.60 -12.62 -3.60
CA ILE A 90 0.86 -12.81 -2.18
C ILE A 90 0.24 -11.66 -1.38
N VAL A 91 0.55 -10.43 -1.77
CA VAL A 91 0.09 -9.21 -1.11
C VAL A 91 -1.43 -9.10 -1.13
N GLY A 92 -2.06 -9.36 -2.27
CA GLY A 92 -3.52 -9.33 -2.44
C GLY A 92 -4.24 -10.58 -1.91
N ALA A 93 -3.68 -11.28 -0.91
CA ALA A 93 -4.37 -12.41 -0.28
C ALA A 93 -5.72 -11.96 0.32
N PRO A 94 -6.82 -12.72 0.12
CA PRO A 94 -8.14 -12.31 0.62
C PRO A 94 -8.16 -12.12 2.14
N MET A 95 -8.63 -10.95 2.56
CA MET A 95 -8.78 -10.55 3.96
C MET A 95 -10.26 -10.34 4.33
N ASP A 96 -10.58 -10.34 5.62
CA ASP A 96 -11.96 -10.16 6.10
C ASP A 96 -12.35 -8.69 6.24
N PHE A 97 -11.38 -7.83 6.60
CA PHE A 97 -11.63 -6.41 6.85
C PHE A 97 -10.46 -5.51 6.46
N LEU A 98 -10.79 -4.24 6.25
CA LEU A 98 -9.85 -3.13 6.15
C LEU A 98 -10.18 -2.12 7.27
N GLY A 99 -9.23 -1.87 8.17
CA GLY A 99 -9.34 -0.85 9.20
C GLY A 99 -8.68 0.46 8.77
N LEU A 100 -9.31 1.59 9.09
CA LEU A 100 -8.78 2.92 8.82
C LEU A 100 -8.59 3.67 10.12
N ASN A 101 -7.36 4.10 10.42
CA ASN A 101 -7.12 5.06 11.49
C ASN A 101 -7.17 6.46 10.87
N VAL A 102 -8.11 7.28 11.33
CA VAL A 102 -8.32 8.66 10.87
C VAL A 102 -8.33 9.56 12.09
N TYR A 103 -7.53 10.61 12.06
CA TYR A 103 -7.34 11.57 13.14
C TYR A 103 -7.76 12.97 12.71
#